data_AF-X0W9U5-F1
#
_entry.id   AF-X0W9U5-F1
#
_cell.length_a   1.000
_cell.length_b   1.000
_cell.length_c   1.000
_cell.angle_alpha   90.00
_cell.angle_beta   90.00
_cell.angle_gamma   90.00
#
_symmetry.space_group_name_H-M   'P 1'
#
loop_
_entity.id
_entity.type
_entity.pdbx_description
1 polymer ?
#
loop_
_entity_poly.entity_id
_entity_poly.type
_entity_poly.pdbx_seq_one_letter_code
_entity_poly.pdbx_strand_id
1 'polypeptide(L)' 'CLAGCLQCQIVCPANKKVKDWIEAGPVFTEEETKLLTNKQELDNLPTKLLRKFKKFDFTRYIEVFPRNLSGFLD' A
#
# COMPACT_ATOMS: atom_id res chain seq x y z
N CYS A 1 2.66 5.73 8.49
CA CYS A 1 3.10 4.94 7.32
C CYS A 1 2.11 3.80 7.15
N LEU A 2 1.66 3.50 5.92
CA LEU A 2 0.54 2.59 5.69
C LEU A 2 0.90 1.11 5.93
N ALA A 3 2.16 0.73 5.79
CA ALA A 3 2.65 -0.61 6.12
C ALA A 3 4.06 -0.50 6.71
N GLY A 4 4.24 -0.96 7.95
CA GLY A 4 5.52 -0.90 8.66
C GLY A 4 6.04 0.53 8.91
N CYS A 5 7.33 0.65 9.20
CA CYS A 5 8.04 1.92 9.28
C CYS A 5 9.30 1.87 8.40
N LEU A 6 9.76 3.03 7.91
CA LEU A 6 10.95 3.14 7.07
C LEU A 6 12.23 3.49 7.86
N GLN A 7 12.18 3.55 9.19
CA GLN A 7 13.30 4.04 10.02
C GLN A 7 14.60 3.26 9.73
N CYS A 8 14.54 1.93 9.70
CA CYS A 8 15.70 1.10 9.37
C CYS A 8 16.20 1.33 7.94
N GLN A 9 15.30 1.54 6.98
CA GLN A 9 15.66 1.79 5.58
C GLN A 9 16.33 3.16 5.39
N ILE A 10 15.89 4.18 6.14
CA ILE A 10 16.40 5.56 6.08
C ILE A 10 17.82 5.64 6.64
N VAL A 11 18.11 4.93 7.74
CA VAL A 11 19.45 4.95 8.36
C VAL A 11 20.43 3.95 7.72
N CYS A 12 19.95 3.03 6.89
CA CYS A 12 20.77 1.99 6.27
C CYS A 12 21.84 2.59 5.33
N PRO A 13 23.14 2.34 5.56
CA PRO A 13 24.20 2.85 4.68
C PRO A 13 24.08 2.41 3.22
N ALA A 14 23.57 1.20 2.98
CA ALA A 14 23.35 0.67 1.62
C ALA A 14 22.34 1.50 0.83
N ASN A 15 21.38 2.14 1.52
CA ASN A 15 20.33 2.96 0.91
C ASN A 15 20.70 4.44 0.80
N LYS A 16 21.90 4.87 1.24
CA LYS A 16 22.29 6.29 1.30
C LYS A 16 22.07 7.05 -0.02
N LYS A 17 22.20 6.36 -1.16
CA LYS A 17 22.04 6.95 -2.50
C LYS A 17 20.59 7.02 -3.00
N VAL A 18 19.67 6.28 -2.37
CA VAL A 18 18.29 6.09 -2.85
C VAL A 18 17.22 6.40 -1.81
N LYS A 19 17.60 6.72 -0.56
CA LYS A 19 16.65 7.02 0.52
C LYS A 19 15.69 8.18 0.23
N ASP A 20 16.08 9.07 -0.68
CA ASP A 20 15.30 10.25 -1.10
C ASP A 20 14.66 10.04 -2.49
N TRP A 21 14.79 8.83 -3.09
CA TRP A 21 14.12 8.49 -4.35
C TRP A 21 12.65 8.18 -4.07
N ILE A 22 11.79 9.14 -4.41
CA ILE A 22 10.35 9.03 -4.25
C ILE A 22 9.71 8.92 -5.63
N GLU A 23 8.94 7.87 -5.85
CA GLU A 23 8.09 7.70 -7.03
C GLU A 23 6.62 7.90 -6.67
N ALA A 24 5.87 8.51 -7.59
CA ALA A 24 4.43 8.67 -7.41
C ALA A 24 3.73 7.30 -7.43
N GLY A 25 2.96 7.02 -6.38
CA GLY A 25 2.13 5.82 -6.28
C GLY A 25 0.86 5.89 -7.11
N PRO A 26 0.05 4.81 -7.12
CA PRO A 26 -1.26 4.81 -7.75
C PRO A 26 -2.24 5.70 -6.97
N VAL A 27 -3.20 6.27 -7.69
CA VAL A 27 -4.39 6.89 -7.09
C VAL A 27 -5.51 5.85 -7.03
N PHE A 28 -6.24 5.83 -5.92
CA PHE A 28 -7.41 4.99 -5.71
C PHE A 28 -8.67 5.84 -5.71
N THR A 29 -9.75 5.32 -6.30
CA THR A 29 -11.07 5.97 -6.19
C THR A 29 -11.66 5.76 -4.81
N GLU A 30 -12.75 6.46 -4.49
CA GLU A 30 -13.46 6.26 -3.23
C GLU A 30 -13.99 4.82 -3.10
N GLU A 31 -14.50 4.24 -4.18
CA GLU A 31 -14.98 2.86 -4.22
C GLU A 31 -13.85 1.85 -4.01
N GLU A 32 -12.70 2.06 -4.68
CA GLU A 32 -11.52 1.23 -4.45
C GLU A 32 -11.05 1.34 -3.00
N THR A 33 -11.05 2.54 -2.43
CA THR A 33 -10.69 2.77 -1.03
C THR A 33 -11.62 2.03 -0.07
N LYS A 34 -12.94 2.07 -0.32
CA LYS A 34 -13.95 1.30 0.45
C LYS A 34 -13.75 -0.21 0.35
N LEU A 35 -13.33 -0.71 -0.82
CA LEU A 35 -13.01 -2.14 -0.96
C LEU A 35 -11.79 -2.52 -0.13
N LEU A 36 -10.81 -1.63 -0.01
CA LEU A 36 -9.58 -1.87 0.75
C LEU A 36 -9.72 -1.67 2.27
N THR A 37 -10.72 -0.93 2.71
CA THR A 37 -11.08 -0.82 4.14
C THR A 37 -11.92 -2.01 4.62
N ASN A 38 -12.62 -2.68 3.70
CA ASN A 38 -13.27 -3.95 3.98
C ASN A 38 -12.24 -5.09 3.96
N LYS A 39 -12.35 -6.03 4.91
CA LYS A 39 -11.50 -7.23 4.89
C LYS A 39 -11.81 -8.04 3.63
N GLN A 40 -10.88 -8.08 2.68
CA GLN A 40 -11.00 -8.77 1.40
C GLN A 40 -9.79 -9.68 1.18
N GLU A 41 -10.02 -10.83 0.56
CA GLU A 41 -8.95 -11.67 0.01
C GLU A 41 -8.50 -11.11 -1.34
N LEU A 42 -7.23 -11.31 -1.70
CA LEU A 42 -6.64 -10.77 -2.93
C LEU A 42 -7.42 -11.19 -4.19
N ASP A 43 -7.89 -12.45 -4.21
CA ASP A 43 -8.58 -13.04 -5.35
C ASP A 43 -10.01 -12.50 -5.54
N ASN A 44 -10.55 -11.84 -4.52
CA ASN A 44 -11.87 -11.19 -4.58
C ASN A 44 -11.81 -9.74 -5.08
N LEU A 45 -10.61 -9.19 -5.31
CA LEU A 45 -10.47 -7.83 -5.82
C LEU A 45 -10.89 -7.74 -7.30
N PRO A 46 -11.57 -6.65 -7.70
CA PRO A 46 -11.84 -6.39 -9.12
C PRO A 46 -10.54 -6.42 -9.94
N THR A 47 -10.57 -7.00 -11.13
CA THR A 47 -9.39 -7.20 -11.99
C THR A 47 -8.55 -5.93 -12.18
N LYS A 48 -9.22 -4.77 -12.33
CA LYS A 48 -8.54 -3.47 -12.47
C LYS A 48 -7.74 -3.10 -11.21
N LEU A 49 -8.31 -3.33 -10.03
CA LEU A 49 -7.67 -3.05 -8.73
C LEU A 49 -6.55 -4.06 -8.46
N LEU A 50 -6.77 -5.35 -8.71
CA LEU A 50 -5.74 -6.39 -8.60
C LEU A 50 -4.53 -6.09 -9.48
N ARG A 51 -4.74 -5.58 -10.70
CA ARG A 51 -3.66 -5.16 -11.58
C ARG A 51 -2.85 -3.99 -11.00
N LYS A 52 -3.50 -3.00 -10.37
CA LYS A 52 -2.78 -1.94 -9.64
C LYS A 52 -1.94 -2.54 -8.52
N PHE A 53 -2.50 -3.47 -7.73
CA PHE A 53 -1.80 -4.13 -6.62
C PHE A 53 -0.56 -4.89 -7.09
N LYS A 54 -0.65 -5.64 -8.18
CA LYS A 54 0.50 -6.36 -8.76
C LYS A 54 1.56 -5.39 -9.29
N LYS A 55 1.16 -4.31 -9.97
CA LYS A 55 2.08 -3.32 -10.53
C LYS A 55 2.94 -2.63 -9.47
N PHE A 56 2.38 -2.35 -8.29
CA PHE A 56 3.05 -1.63 -7.21
C PHE A 56 3.46 -2.54 -6.04
N ASP A 57 3.46 -3.87 -6.24
CA ASP A 57 3.79 -4.90 -5.23
C ASP A 57 3.03 -4.76 -3.90
N PHE A 58 1.78 -4.31 -3.95
CA PHE A 58 0.92 -4.16 -2.77
C PHE A 58 0.23 -5.45 -2.33
N THR A 59 0.33 -6.52 -3.13
CA THR A 59 -0.32 -7.81 -2.86
C THR A 59 -0.01 -8.36 -1.46
N ARG A 60 1.21 -8.14 -0.97
CA ARG A 60 1.69 -8.61 0.35
C ARG A 60 1.09 -7.84 1.54
N TYR A 61 0.44 -6.71 1.29
CA TYR A 61 -0.09 -5.82 2.33
C TYR A 61 -1.61 -5.84 2.41
N ILE A 62 -2.29 -6.66 1.59
CA ILE A 62 -3.76 -6.69 1.53
C ILE A 62 -4.40 -6.93 2.89
N GLU A 63 -3.80 -7.80 3.71
CA GLU A 63 -4.33 -8.15 5.04
C GLU A 63 -4.23 -7.01 6.06
N VAL A 64 -3.30 -6.08 5.89
CA VAL A 64 -3.08 -4.97 6.83
C VAL A 64 -3.79 -3.68 6.42
N PHE A 65 -4.17 -3.56 5.14
CA PHE A 65 -4.83 -2.38 4.60
C PHE A 65 -6.16 -2.04 5.28
N PRO A 66 -7.06 -2.99 5.58
CA PRO A 66 -8.32 -2.68 6.27
C PRO A 66 -8.09 -1.90 7.57
N ARG A 67 -7.30 -2.46 8.49
CA ARG A 67 -6.96 -1.82 9.76
C ARG A 67 -6.23 -0.50 9.57
N ASN A 68 -5.23 -0.46 8.68
CA ASN A 68 -4.34 0.71 8.57
C ASN A 68 -5.00 1.89 7.86
N LEU A 69 -5.82 1.64 6.83
CA LEU A 69 -6.56 2.68 6.13
C LEU A 69 -7.67 3.27 6.99
N SER A 70 -8.36 2.44 7.78
CA SER A 70 -9.39 2.91 8.71
C SER A 70 -8.88 3.92 9.74
N GLY A 71 -7.59 3.91 10.08
CA GLY A 71 -7.01 4.92 10.97
C GLY A 71 -6.82 6.31 10.35
N PHE A 72 -7.05 6.46 9.04
CA PHE A 72 -6.94 7.73 8.31
C PHE A 72 -8.29 8.22 7.76
N LEU A 73 -9.34 7.43 7.91
CA LEU A 73 -10.66 7.69 7.36
C LEU A 73 -11.62 7.79 8.55
N ASP A 74 -11.98 9.02 8.91
CA ASP A 74 -13.00 9.32 9.93
C ASP A 74 -14.42 9.04 9.39
#